data_AF-A0A6N7Y1Q4-F1
#
_entry.id   AF-A0A6N7Y1Q4-F1
#
_cell.length_a   1.000
_cell.length_b   1.000
_cell.length_c   1.000
_cell.angle_alpha   90.00
_cell.angle_beta   90.00
_cell.angle_gamma   90.00
#
_symmetry.space_group_name_H-M   'P 1'
#
loop_
_entity.id
_entity.type
_entity.pdbx_description
1 polymer ?
#
loop_
_entity_poly.entity_id
_entity_poly.type
_entity_poly.pdbx_seq_one_letter_code
_entity_poly.pdbx_strand_id
1 'polypeptide(L)'
;MGLFRKKGRSDIDAWAKVMIQGYKKGMPIDKALLEQATDQSIRNDCRIIRESAQIVMRSSDYEVREKRKKLIEERYQHLKTLLPFADADQLKLYDEAMDQIVCLNQQIESRNETQKENIRQKRKQKQDAFWEVTGVSYMMDEFSDAKKKKK
;
A
#
# COMPACT_ATOMS: atom_id res chain seq x y z
N MET A 1 -16.98 -20.30 22.82
CA MET A 1 -16.61 -19.38 21.73
C MET A 1 -17.34 -19.83 20.47
N GLY A 2 -18.37 -19.09 20.07
CA GLY A 2 -19.33 -19.52 19.05
C GLY A 2 -18.69 -19.76 17.69
N LEU A 3 -18.82 -20.98 17.19
CA LEU A 3 -18.59 -21.33 15.79
C LEU A 3 -19.60 -20.55 14.95
N PHE A 4 -19.21 -19.38 14.46
CA PHE A 4 -19.87 -18.76 13.32
C PHE A 4 -19.84 -19.83 12.21
N ARG A 5 -20.96 -20.53 11.98
CA ARG A 5 -21.14 -21.30 10.75
C ARG A 5 -20.83 -20.31 9.64
N LYS A 6 -19.68 -20.47 8.97
CA LYS A 6 -19.34 -19.67 7.79
C LYS A 6 -20.54 -19.81 6.86
N LYS A 7 -21.32 -18.73 6.71
CA LYS A 7 -22.36 -18.63 5.69
C LYS A 7 -21.63 -18.58 4.35
N GLY A 8 -21.19 -19.75 3.88
CA GLY A 8 -20.55 -19.90 2.59
C GLY A 8 -21.60 -20.01 1.49
N ARG A 9 -21.24 -20.65 0.38
CA ARG A 9 -22.12 -20.87 -0.79
C ARG A 9 -23.42 -21.67 -0.48
N SER A 10 -23.62 -22.13 0.75
CA SER A 10 -24.85 -22.79 1.21
C SER A 10 -25.99 -21.80 1.52
N ASP A 11 -25.67 -20.55 1.86
CA ASP A 11 -26.67 -19.49 2.12
C ASP A 11 -26.83 -18.63 0.86
N ILE A 12 -27.68 -19.08 -0.07
CA ILE A 12 -27.90 -18.43 -1.37
C ILE A 12 -28.45 -17.01 -1.18
N ASP A 13 -29.33 -16.77 -0.21
CA ASP A 13 -29.88 -15.45 0.08
C ASP A 13 -28.77 -14.46 0.51
N ALA A 14 -27.87 -14.90 1.40
CA ALA A 14 -26.76 -14.07 1.85
C ALA A 14 -25.76 -13.80 0.73
N TRP A 15 -25.47 -14.82 -0.08
CA TRP A 15 -24.57 -14.69 -1.23
C TRP A 15 -25.14 -13.73 -2.28
N ALA A 16 -26.40 -13.93 -2.66
CA ALA A 16 -27.12 -13.07 -3.60
C ALA A 16 -27.18 -11.62 -3.13
N LYS A 17 -27.39 -11.38 -1.84
CA LYS A 17 -27.40 -10.03 -1.27
C LYS A 17 -26.08 -9.29 -1.45
N VAL A 18 -24.96 -10.00 -1.42
CA VAL A 18 -23.63 -9.41 -1.64
C VAL A 18 -23.39 -9.17 -3.13
N MET A 19 -23.79 -10.10 -4.00
CA MET A 19 -23.52 -10.03 -5.44
C MET A 19 -24.48 -9.13 -6.22
N ILE A 20 -25.73 -9.01 -5.78
CA ILE A 20 -26.81 -8.36 -6.53
C ILE A 20 -27.35 -7.19 -5.74
N GLN A 21 -27.13 -5.98 -6.25
CA GLN A 21 -27.68 -4.77 -5.67
C GLN A 21 -29.22 -4.81 -5.75
N GLY A 22 -29.88 -4.56 -4.62
CA GLY A 22 -31.35 -4.55 -4.54
C GLY A 22 -31.99 -5.94 -4.40
N TYR A 23 -31.20 -6.98 -4.15
CA TYR A 23 -31.73 -8.32 -3.90
C TYR A 23 -32.75 -8.34 -2.75
N LYS A 24 -33.86 -9.06 -2.96
CA LYS A 24 -34.88 -9.35 -1.95
C LYS A 24 -34.88 -10.85 -1.65
N LYS A 25 -34.90 -11.17 -0.35
CA LYS A 25 -34.91 -12.55 0.14
C LYS A 25 -36.01 -13.37 -0.53
N GLY A 26 -35.68 -14.59 -0.97
CA GLY A 26 -36.64 -15.49 -1.62
C GLY A 26 -36.89 -15.22 -3.10
N MET A 27 -36.22 -14.25 -3.71
CA MET A 27 -36.19 -14.13 -5.18
C MET A 27 -35.42 -15.33 -5.76
N PRO A 28 -35.97 -16.02 -6.78
CA PRO A 28 -35.32 -17.16 -7.39
C PRO A 28 -34.03 -16.72 -8.08
N ILE A 29 -32.93 -17.35 -7.73
CA ILE A 29 -31.62 -17.09 -8.33
C ILE A 29 -30.99 -18.41 -8.73
N ASP A 30 -30.44 -18.43 -9.95
CA ASP A 30 -29.60 -19.51 -10.41
C ASP A 30 -28.24 -19.47 -9.69
N LYS A 31 -27.94 -20.56 -8.97
CA LYS A 31 -26.67 -20.73 -8.27
C LYS A 31 -25.48 -20.71 -9.22
N ALA A 32 -25.62 -21.27 -10.43
CA ALA A 32 -24.54 -21.28 -11.42
C ALA A 32 -24.19 -19.86 -11.88
N LEU A 33 -25.21 -18.99 -12.00
CA LEU A 33 -25.01 -17.58 -12.30
C LEU A 33 -24.28 -16.84 -11.17
N LEU A 34 -24.62 -17.12 -9.91
CA LEU A 34 -23.89 -16.57 -8.76
C LEU A 34 -22.44 -17.04 -8.71
N GLU A 35 -22.19 -18.33 -8.98
CA GLU A 35 -20.84 -18.89 -9.07
C GLU A 35 -20.00 -18.16 -10.12
N GLN A 36 -20.53 -18.03 -11.34
CA GLN A 36 -19.86 -17.33 -12.43
C GLN A 36 -19.64 -15.85 -12.13
N ALA A 37 -20.64 -15.16 -11.60
CA ALA A 37 -20.53 -13.74 -11.25
C ALA A 37 -19.48 -13.51 -10.16
N THR A 38 -19.43 -14.38 -9.16
CA THR A 38 -18.45 -14.31 -8.06
C THR A 38 -17.04 -14.55 -8.59
N ASP A 39 -16.85 -15.58 -9.42
CA ASP A 39 -15.56 -15.87 -10.05
C ASP A 39 -15.06 -14.70 -10.89
N GLN A 40 -15.93 -14.15 -11.72
CA GLN A 40 -15.58 -12.99 -12.54
C GLN A 40 -15.25 -11.76 -11.69
N SER A 41 -16.00 -11.52 -10.62
CA SER A 41 -15.76 -10.40 -9.71
C SER A 41 -14.42 -10.53 -9.00
N ILE A 42 -14.14 -11.69 -8.39
CA ILE A 42 -12.88 -11.92 -7.66
C ILE A 42 -11.69 -11.80 -8.61
N ARG A 43 -11.74 -12.44 -9.79
CA ARG A 43 -10.67 -12.36 -10.79
C ARG A 43 -10.43 -10.92 -11.24
N ASN A 44 -11.49 -10.16 -11.49
CA ASN A 44 -11.38 -8.76 -11.91
C ASN A 44 -10.77 -7.90 -10.81
N ASP A 45 -11.24 -8.02 -9.57
CA ASP A 45 -10.72 -7.23 -8.46
C ASP A 45 -9.25 -7.56 -8.18
N CYS A 46 -8.87 -8.84 -8.19
CA CYS A 46 -7.47 -9.26 -8.03
C CYS A 46 -6.59 -8.73 -9.17
N ARG A 47 -7.06 -8.79 -10.42
CA ARG A 47 -6.37 -8.23 -11.57
C ARG A 47 -6.18 -6.71 -11.44
N ILE A 48 -7.23 -5.98 -11.07
CA ILE A 48 -7.19 -4.52 -10.89
C ILE A 48 -6.19 -4.15 -9.78
N ILE A 49 -6.16 -4.90 -8.68
CA ILE A 49 -5.21 -4.69 -7.58
C ILE A 49 -3.78 -4.85 -8.10
N ARG A 50 -3.48 -5.96 -8.78
CA ARG A 50 -2.14 -6.23 -9.34
C ARG A 50 -1.69 -5.14 -10.32
N GLU A 51 -2.53 -4.80 -11.29
CA GLU A 51 -2.21 -3.77 -12.29
C GLU A 51 -2.04 -2.40 -11.64
N SER A 52 -2.91 -2.05 -10.70
CA SER A 52 -2.83 -0.77 -9.99
C SER A 52 -1.58 -0.70 -9.11
N ALA A 53 -1.20 -1.78 -8.43
CA ALA A 53 0.01 -1.83 -7.62
C ALA A 53 1.25 -1.57 -8.50
N GLN A 54 1.35 -2.23 -9.66
CA GLN A 54 2.44 -1.99 -10.61
C GLN A 54 2.49 -0.54 -11.10
N ILE A 55 1.33 0.09 -11.36
CA ILE A 55 1.27 1.50 -11.74
C ILE A 55 1.77 2.38 -10.59
N VAL A 56 1.37 2.11 -9.34
CA VAL A 56 1.84 2.89 -8.18
C VAL A 56 3.36 2.79 -8.03
N MET A 57 3.91 1.59 -8.23
CA MET A 57 5.35 1.35 -8.15
C MET A 57 6.13 2.11 -9.22
N ARG A 58 5.62 2.17 -10.46
CA ARG A 58 6.35 2.72 -11.62
C ARG A 58 6.11 4.20 -11.89
N SER A 59 4.94 4.73 -11.55
CA SER A 59 4.57 6.10 -11.87
C SER A 59 5.33 7.13 -11.03
N SER A 60 5.84 8.18 -11.68
CA SER A 60 6.38 9.38 -11.02
C SER A 60 5.28 10.36 -10.59
N ASP A 61 4.13 10.36 -11.29
CA ASP A 61 2.99 11.24 -11.04
C ASP A 61 2.27 10.89 -9.72
N TYR A 62 2.19 11.87 -8.82
CA TYR A 62 1.56 11.74 -7.52
C TYR A 62 0.04 11.49 -7.61
N GLU A 63 -0.68 12.22 -8.46
CA GLU A 63 -2.13 12.07 -8.58
C GLU A 63 -2.50 10.68 -9.09
N VAL A 64 -1.76 10.19 -10.08
CA VAL A 64 -1.97 8.84 -10.62
C VAL A 64 -1.73 7.80 -9.53
N ARG A 65 -0.66 7.93 -8.73
CA ARG A 65 -0.38 7.01 -7.63
C ARG A 65 -1.51 7.00 -6.59
N GLU A 66 -1.96 8.19 -6.16
CA GLU A 66 -3.01 8.27 -5.14
C GLU A 66 -4.37 7.75 -5.64
N LYS A 67 -4.74 8.05 -6.89
CA LYS A 67 -5.95 7.47 -7.51
C LYS A 67 -5.88 5.94 -7.56
N ARG A 68 -4.72 5.37 -7.89
CA ARG A 68 -4.53 3.91 -7.94
C ARG A 68 -4.52 3.26 -6.56
N LYS A 69 -3.94 3.91 -5.54
CA LYS A 69 -4.01 3.42 -4.15
C LYS A 69 -5.46 3.36 -3.64
N LYS A 70 -6.26 4.41 -3.89
CA LYS A 70 -7.69 4.42 -3.56
C LYS A 70 -8.43 3.28 -4.25
N LEU A 71 -8.17 3.07 -5.53
CA LEU A 71 -8.75 1.97 -6.28
C LEU A 71 -8.35 0.60 -5.69
N ILE A 72 -7.10 0.40 -5.29
CA ILE A 72 -6.68 -0.84 -4.61
C ILE A 72 -7.49 -1.06 -3.33
N GLU A 73 -7.63 -0.02 -2.49
CA GLU A 73 -8.37 -0.11 -1.23
C GLU A 73 -9.85 -0.45 -1.47
N GLU A 74 -10.51 0.21 -2.43
CA GLU A 74 -11.90 -0.07 -2.79
C GLU A 74 -12.11 -1.54 -3.21
N ARG A 75 -11.21 -2.05 -4.06
CA ARG A 75 -11.28 -3.44 -4.56
C ARG A 75 -10.97 -4.45 -3.46
N TYR A 76 -10.03 -4.12 -2.58
CA TYR A 76 -9.70 -4.95 -1.43
C TYR A 76 -10.88 -5.07 -0.45
N GLN A 77 -11.57 -3.96 -0.17
CA GLN A 77 -12.77 -3.98 0.67
C GLN A 77 -13.90 -4.78 0.01
N HIS A 78 -14.06 -4.69 -1.31
CA HIS A 78 -15.01 -5.53 -2.04
C HIS A 78 -14.65 -7.01 -1.96
N LEU A 79 -13.38 -7.39 -2.16
CA LEU A 79 -12.94 -8.78 -2.03
C LEU A 79 -13.24 -9.37 -0.64
N LYS A 80 -13.08 -8.59 0.43
CA LYS A 80 -13.41 -9.04 1.79
C LYS A 80 -14.86 -9.48 1.96
N THR A 81 -15.80 -8.85 1.25
CA THR A 81 -17.21 -9.25 1.32
C THR A 81 -17.49 -10.52 0.54
N LEU A 82 -16.65 -10.84 -0.47
CA LEU A 82 -16.75 -12.01 -1.33
C LEU A 82 -15.99 -13.23 -0.80
N LEU A 83 -14.95 -13.05 0.02
CA LEU A 83 -14.14 -14.13 0.61
C LEU A 83 -14.94 -15.27 1.26
N PRO A 84 -16.06 -15.03 1.98
CA PRO A 84 -16.88 -16.12 2.52
C PRO A 84 -17.43 -17.09 1.46
N PHE A 85 -17.54 -16.63 0.20
CA PHE A 85 -18.08 -17.37 -0.93
C PHE A 85 -17.00 -17.81 -1.93
N ALA A 86 -15.72 -17.56 -1.63
CA ALA A 86 -14.61 -17.92 -2.50
C ALA A 86 -14.31 -19.43 -2.43
N ASP A 87 -13.93 -20.02 -3.56
CA ASP A 87 -13.36 -21.37 -3.61
C ASP A 87 -11.82 -21.35 -3.47
N ALA A 88 -11.22 -22.54 -3.45
CA ALA A 88 -9.78 -22.70 -3.21
C ALA A 88 -8.92 -22.00 -4.28
N ASP A 89 -9.35 -21.96 -5.54
CA ASP A 89 -8.57 -21.33 -6.60
C ASP A 89 -8.72 -19.81 -6.59
N GLN A 90 -9.92 -19.32 -6.25
CA GLN A 90 -10.16 -17.90 -6.00
C GLN A 90 -9.37 -17.38 -4.80
N LEU A 91 -9.21 -18.20 -3.75
CA LEU A 91 -8.39 -17.86 -2.59
C LEU A 91 -6.90 -17.73 -2.95
N LYS A 92 -6.37 -18.59 -3.83
CA LYS A 92 -4.99 -18.44 -4.33
C LYS A 92 -4.80 -17.13 -5.08
N LEU A 93 -5.74 -16.77 -5.96
CA LEU A 93 -5.70 -15.48 -6.68
C LEU A 93 -5.75 -14.28 -5.74
N TYR A 94 -6.54 -14.39 -4.66
CA TYR A 94 -6.59 -13.38 -3.62
C TYR A 94 -5.23 -13.25 -2.92
N ASP A 95 -4.62 -14.36 -2.49
CA ASP A 95 -3.32 -14.36 -1.83
C ASP A 95 -2.24 -13.75 -2.73
N GLU A 96 -2.20 -14.12 -4.01
CA GLU A 96 -1.30 -13.52 -5.01
C GLU A 96 -1.50 -11.99 -5.14
N ALA A 97 -2.74 -11.53 -5.10
CA ALA A 97 -3.04 -10.09 -5.14
C ALA A 97 -2.62 -9.38 -3.84
N MET A 98 -2.75 -10.04 -2.68
CA MET A 98 -2.31 -9.49 -1.41
C MET A 98 -0.79 -9.37 -1.32
N ASP A 99 -0.06 -10.35 -1.85
CA ASP A 99 1.40 -10.28 -1.95
C ASP A 99 1.85 -9.04 -2.73
N GLN A 100 1.12 -8.65 -3.80
CA GLN A 100 1.40 -7.42 -4.54
C GLN A 100 1.22 -6.16 -3.68
N ILE A 101 0.20 -6.13 -2.81
CA ILE A 101 -0.01 -5.01 -1.88
C ILE A 101 1.12 -4.95 -0.84
N VAL A 102 1.56 -6.11 -0.33
CA VAL A 102 2.68 -6.19 0.61
C VAL A 102 3.96 -5.66 -0.05
N CYS A 103 4.28 -6.13 -1.26
CA CYS A 103 5.43 -5.64 -2.01
C CYS A 103 5.37 -4.13 -2.29
N LEU A 104 4.18 -3.61 -2.62
CA LEU A 104 3.97 -2.18 -2.81
C LEU A 104 4.28 -1.39 -1.52
N ASN A 105 3.74 -1.83 -0.38
CA ASN A 105 3.94 -1.18 0.91
C ASN A 105 5.41 -1.16 1.31
N GLN A 106 6.10 -2.31 1.18
CA GLN A 106 7.54 -2.41 1.43
C GLN A 106 8.33 -1.43 0.56
N GLN A 107 8.02 -1.32 -0.73
CA GLN A 107 8.72 -0.39 -1.61
C GLN A 107 8.47 1.07 -1.22
N ILE A 108 7.25 1.41 -0.81
CA ILE A 108 6.92 2.76 -0.31
C ILE A 108 7.72 3.07 0.95
N GLU A 109 7.80 2.13 1.90
CA GLU A 109 8.60 2.27 3.11
C GLU A 109 10.09 2.48 2.80
N SER A 110 10.69 1.64 1.95
CA SER A 110 12.10 1.77 1.56
C SER A 110 12.39 3.11 0.87
N ARG A 111 11.47 3.62 0.03
CA ARG A 111 11.59 4.94 -0.59
C ARG A 111 11.56 6.06 0.45
N ASN A 112 10.66 5.97 1.42
CA ASN A 112 10.54 6.96 2.49
C ASN A 112 11.79 6.97 3.39
N GLU A 113 12.34 5.80 3.72
CA GLU A 113 13.59 5.67 4.47
C GLU A 113 14.78 6.27 3.73
N THR A 114 14.92 5.95 2.44
CA THR A 114 15.96 6.53 1.58
C THR A 114 15.86 8.05 1.53
N GLN A 115 14.65 8.59 1.45
CA GLN A 115 14.42 10.04 1.46
C GLN A 115 14.80 10.67 2.81
N LYS A 116 14.45 10.03 3.93
CA LYS A 116 14.82 10.49 5.28
C LYS A 116 16.34 10.51 5.47
N GLU A 117 17.02 9.46 5.03
CA GLU A 117 18.48 9.37 5.14
C GLU A 117 19.18 10.42 4.26
N ASN A 118 18.70 10.63 3.03
CA ASN A 118 19.21 11.71 2.16
C ASN A 118 19.06 13.10 2.80
N ILE A 119 17.94 13.36 3.50
CA ILE A 119 17.73 14.61 4.23
C ILE A 119 18.71 14.72 5.41
N ARG A 120 18.92 13.63 6.15
CA ARG A 120 19.86 13.59 7.28
C ARG A 120 21.30 13.84 6.82
N GLN A 121 21.73 13.19 5.74
CA GLN A 121 23.06 13.39 5.16
C GLN A 121 23.27 14.82 4.68
N LYS A 122 22.29 15.41 3.99
CA LYS A 122 22.36 16.83 3.58
C LYS A 122 22.46 17.77 4.77
N ARG A 123 21.78 17.49 5.88
CA ARG A 123 21.91 18.28 7.12
C ARG A 123 23.31 18.16 7.72
N LYS A 124 23.84 16.94 7.78
CA LYS A 124 25.21 16.69 8.27
C LYS A 124 26.25 17.39 7.41
N GLN A 125 26.18 17.24 6.09
CA GLN A 125 27.08 17.93 5.15
C GLN A 125 27.05 19.46 5.32
N LYS A 126 25.86 20.04 5.53
CA LYS A 126 25.74 21.48 5.81
C LYS A 126 26.36 21.89 7.15
N GLN A 127 26.23 21.06 8.18
CA GLN A 127 26.86 21.29 9.48
C GLN A 127 28.39 21.17 9.38
N ASP A 128 28.88 20.13 8.72
CA ASP A 128 30.31 19.89 8.51
C ASP A 128 30.93 21.06 7.72
N ALA A 129 30.30 21.47 6.61
CA ALA A 129 30.73 22.63 5.82
C ALA A 129 30.71 23.94 6.64
N PHE A 130 29.72 24.14 7.51
CA PHE A 130 29.69 25.30 8.41
C PHE A 130 30.87 25.29 9.38
N TRP A 131 31.18 24.15 10.00
CA TRP A 131 32.30 24.00 10.92
C TRP A 131 33.67 24.08 10.24
N GLU A 132 33.80 23.66 8.99
CA GLU A 132 35.03 23.87 8.20
C GLU A 132 35.30 25.37 8.00
N VAL A 133 34.29 26.15 7.62
CA VAL A 133 34.46 27.60 7.37
C VAL A 133 34.66 28.37 8.68
N THR A 134 33.78 28.15 9.66
CA THR A 134 33.83 28.88 10.93
C THR A 134 34.97 28.43 11.82
N GLY A 135 35.24 27.12 11.90
CA GLY A 135 36.36 26.57 12.67
C GLY A 135 37.71 27.08 12.17
N VAL A 136 37.90 27.21 10.86
CA VAL A 136 39.10 27.85 10.28
C VAL A 136 39.20 29.32 10.70
N SER A 137 38.10 30.07 10.70
CA SER A 137 38.09 31.47 11.14
C SER A 137 38.46 31.60 12.62
N TYR A 138 37.87 30.79 13.50
CA TYR A 138 38.18 30.80 14.93
C TYR A 138 39.64 30.42 15.21
N MET A 139 40.18 29.43 14.51
CA MET A 139 41.61 29.07 14.63
C MET A 139 42.52 30.22 14.16
N MET A 140 42.20 30.90 13.05
CA MET A 140 42.96 32.06 12.57
C MET A 140 42.97 33.21 13.60
N ASP A 141 41.84 33.48 14.24
CA ASP A 141 41.72 34.50 15.28
C ASP A 141 42.50 34.12 16.56
N GLU A 142 42.40 32.88 17.05
CA GLU A 142 43.20 32.43 18.21
C GLU A 142 44.72 32.47 17.95
N PHE A 143 45.18 32.05 16.77
CA PHE A 143 46.61 32.09 16.43
C PHE A 143 47.12 33.52 16.22
N SER A 144 46.29 34.44 15.72
CA SER A 144 46.67 35.84 15.55
C SER A 144 46.72 36.60 16.88
N ASP A 145 45.81 36.31 17.82
CA ASP A 145 45.85 36.86 19.17
C ASP A 145 46.97 36.25 20.04
N ALA A 146 47.28 34.97 19.87
CA ALA A 146 48.43 34.33 20.51
C ALA A 146 49.78 34.94 20.05
N LYS A 147 49.88 35.39 18.79
CA LYS A 147 51.07 36.10 18.28
C LYS A 147 51.17 37.55 18.80
N LYS A 148 50.04 38.21 19.09
CA LYS A 148 50.04 39.57 19.69
C LYS A 148 50.46 39.58 21.15
N LYS A 149 50.16 38.53 21.93
CA LYS A 149 50.51 38.41 23.35
C LYS A 149 51.97 38.02 23.64
N LYS A 150 52.80 37.78 22.60
CA LYS A 150 54.23 37.44 22.72
C LYS A 150 55.18 38.62 22.41
N LYS A 151 54.68 39.86 22.38
CA LYS A 151 55.50 41.08 22.27
C LYS A 151 55.47 41.86 23.57
#